data_AF-A0A8J7WRE8-F1
#
_entry.id   AF-A0A8J7WRE8-F1
#
_cell.length_a   1.000
_cell.length_b   1.000
_cell.length_c   1.000
_cell.angle_alpha   90.00
_cell.angle_beta   90.00
_cell.angle_gamma   90.00
#
_symmetry.space_group_name_H-M   'P 1'
#
loop_
_entity.id
_entity.type
_entity.pdbx_description
1 polymer ?
#
loop_
_entity_poly.entity_id
_entity_poly.type
_entity_poly.pdbx_seq_one_letter_code
_entity_poly.pdbx_strand_id
1 'polypeptide(L)' 'MLDGVLIDDANAFNDKLREWEDYYNYHRPHGGLGGQTPYERLKQKTTTQA' A
#
# COMPACT_ATOMS: atom_id res chain seq x y z
N MET A 1 -27.43 4.09 -26.18
CA MET A 1 -26.48 3.15 -25.58
C MET A 1 -25.51 4.01 -24.80
N LEU A 2 -25.30 3.75 -23.51
CA LEU A 2 -24.19 4.38 -22.81
C LEU A 2 -22.95 3.80 -23.49
N ASP A 3 -22.22 4.64 -24.23
CA ASP A 3 -20.92 4.32 -24.79
C ASP A 3 -19.99 3.99 -23.63
N GLY A 4 -20.07 2.73 -23.22
CA GLY A 4 -19.25 2.13 -22.19
C GLY A 4 -17.83 2.19 -22.71
N VAL A 5 -17.13 3.23 -22.26
CA VAL A 5 -15.68 3.23 -22.21
C VAL A 5 -15.35 2.02 -21.33
N LEU A 6 -15.14 0.88 -22.00
CA LEU A 6 -14.34 -0.21 -21.48
C LEU A 6 -12.98 0.40 -21.28
N ILE A 7 -12.80 1.04 -20.11
CA ILE A 7 -11.52 1.50 -19.66
C ILE A 7 -10.61 0.28 -19.76
N ASP A 8 -9.36 0.55 -20.06
CA ASP A 8 -8.21 -0.27 -19.76
C ASP A 8 -8.15 -0.57 -18.23
N ASP A 9 -9.21 -1.19 -17.72
CA ASP A 9 -9.72 -1.12 -16.33
C ASP A 9 -8.78 -1.84 -15.40
N ALA A 10 -8.16 -2.92 -15.90
CA ALA A 10 -7.16 -3.67 -15.17
C ALA A 10 -5.87 -2.85 -14.94
N ASN A 11 -5.39 -2.09 -15.94
CA ASN A 11 -4.16 -1.32 -15.79
C ASN A 11 -4.37 -0.11 -14.87
N ALA A 12 -5.45 0.66 -15.07
CA ALA A 12 -5.80 1.77 -14.19
C ALA A 12 -6.06 1.29 -12.74
N PHE A 13 -6.69 0.13 -12.58
CA PHE A 13 -6.85 -0.50 -11.27
C PHE A 13 -5.51 -0.90 -10.65
N ASN A 14 -4.60 -1.51 -11.42
CA ASN A 14 -3.27 -1.89 -10.95
C ASN A 14 -2.46 -0.67 -10.48
N ASP A 15 -2.56 0.46 -11.19
CA ASP A 15 -1.89 1.70 -10.79
C ASP A 15 -2.43 2.21 -9.44
N LYS A 16 -3.75 2.20 -9.28
CA LYS A 16 -4.39 2.60 -8.01
C LYS A 16 -4.10 1.64 -6.87
N LEU A 17 -4.02 0.34 -7.16
CA LEU A 17 -3.63 -0.67 -6.18
C LEU A 17 -2.18 -0.44 -5.72
N ARG A 18 -1.26 -0.15 -6.64
CA ARG A 18 0.13 0.17 -6.30
C ARG A 18 0.23 1.41 -5.43
N GLU A 19 -0.48 2.48 -5.79
CA GLU A 19 -0.55 3.71 -4.98
C GLU A 19 -1.04 3.43 -3.55
N TRP A 20 -2.08 2.61 -3.43
CA TRP A 20 -2.61 2.20 -2.13
C TRP A 20 -1.62 1.34 -1.33
N GLU A 21 -0.96 0.38 -1.96
CA GLU A 21 0.07 -0.47 -1.32
C GLU A 21 1.24 0.38 -0.78
N ASP A 22 1.71 1.35 -1.56
CA ASP A 22 2.80 2.24 -1.17
C ASP A 22 2.41 3.15 0.00
N TYR A 23 1.20 3.71 -0.04
CA TYR A 23 0.68 4.50 1.07
C TYR A 23 0.54 3.66 2.34
N TYR A 24 -0.06 2.47 2.24
CA TYR A 24 -0.31 1.60 3.39
C TYR A 24 1.00 1.13 4.04
N ASN A 25 1.98 0.70 3.25
CA ASN A 25 3.21 0.09 3.77
C ASN A 25 4.25 1.10 4.26
N TYR A 26 4.30 2.31 3.66
CA TYR A 26 5.39 3.26 3.90
C TYR A 26 4.97 4.60 4.49
N HIS A 27 3.68 4.96 4.47
CA HIS A 27 3.24 6.30 4.85
C HIS A 27 2.16 6.30 5.94
N ARG A 28 1.33 5.26 6.01
CA ARG A 28 0.20 5.21 6.92
C ARG A 28 0.63 4.81 8.35
N PRO A 29 0.42 5.67 9.36
CA PRO A 29 0.65 5.28 10.75
C PRO A 29 -0.43 4.30 11.22
N HIS A 30 -0.02 3.22 11.89
CA HIS A 30 -0.94 2.19 12.38
C HIS A 30 -1.02 2.19 13.90
N GLY A 31 -2.22 2.38 14.45
CA GLY A 31 -2.45 2.35 15.91
C GLY A 31 -2.00 1.04 16.57
N GLY A 32 -2.27 -0.10 15.92
CA GLY A 32 -1.79 -1.42 16.38
C GLY A 32 -0.27 -1.61 16.32
N LEU A 33 0.46 -0.71 15.65
CA LEU A 33 1.92 -0.67 15.60
C LEU A 33 2.51 0.50 16.42
N GLY A 34 1.71 1.14 17.28
CA GLY A 34 2.15 2.29 18.07
C GLY A 34 2.41 3.53 17.22
N GLY A 35 1.69 3.70 16.11
CA GLY A 35 1.83 4.83 15.19
C GLY A 35 2.86 4.61 14.07
N GLN A 36 3.57 3.49 14.07
CA GLN A 36 4.53 3.16 13.02
C GLN A 36 3.86 2.64 11.76
N THR A 37 4.59 2.70 10.66
CA THR A 37 4.27 2.04 9.39
C THR A 37 4.63 0.55 9.44
N PRO A 38 4.01 -0.29 8.59
CA PRO A 38 4.37 -1.70 8.46
C PRO A 38 5.86 -1.91 8.14
N TYR A 39 6.43 -1.08 7.25
CA TYR A 39 7.83 -1.19 6.85
C TYR A 39 8.79 -0.88 8.02
N GLU A 40 8.52 0.17 8.80
CA GLU A 40 9.33 0.48 10.00
C GLU A 40 9.31 -0.68 11.00
N ARG A 41 8.12 -1.27 11.22
CA ARG A 41 7.98 -2.43 12.10
C ARG A 41 8.76 -3.64 11.59
N LEU A 42 8.75 -3.87 10.27
CA LEU A 42 9.52 -4.94 9.64
C LEU A 42 11.02 -4.72 9.87
N LYS A 43 11.53 -3.52 9.59
CA LYS A 43 12.95 -3.16 9.77
C LYS A 43 13.42 -3.38 11.20
N GLN A 44 12.59 -3.05 12.19
CA GLN A 44 12.90 -3.34 13.59
C GLN A 44 13.04 -4.83 13.86
N LYS A 45 12.12 -5.67 13.36
CA LYS A 45 12.18 -7.13 13.58
C LYS A 45 13.40 -7.76 12.94
N THR A 46 13.77 -7.32 11.73
CA THR A 46 14.89 -7.90 10.99
C THR A 46 16.25 -7.38 11.47
N THR A 47 16.31 -6.16 12.01
CA THR A 47 17.53 -5.58 12.58
C THR A 47 17.79 -6.07 14.02
N THR A 48 16.74 -6.35 14.80
CA THR A 48 16.88 -6.88 16.17
C THR A 48 17.30 -8.36 16.19
N GLN A 49 17.16 -9.07 15.06
CA GLN A 49 17.50 -10.48 14.94
C GLN A 49 18.93 -10.75 14.41
N ALA A 50 19.72 -9.70 14.17
CA ALA A 50 21.14 -9.78 13.81
C ALA A 50 22.01 -9.41 15.01
#